data_AF-A0A3G8ZNI8-F1
#
_entry.id   AF-A0A3G8ZNI8-F1
#
_cell.length_a   1.000
_cell.length_b   1.000
_cell.length_c   1.000
_cell.angle_alpha   90.00
_cell.angle_beta   90.00
_cell.angle_gamma   90.00
#
_symmetry.space_group_name_H-M   'P 1'
#
loop_
_entity.id
_entity.type
_entity.pdbx_description
1 polymer ?
#
loop_
_entity_poly.entity_id
_entity_poly.type
_entity_poly.pdbx_seq_one_letter_code
_entity_poly.pdbx_strand_id
1 'polypeptide(L)'
;MLSSLFGSLVHQAAVCLVAGASAGRLGILRAIPIDDALTGPVVFRPPRSGYTEVQHVEAQEAVDGANKALQNGQLSRTGRVETSKDPVLTKASKKAREVERTRAASEGDPYLPSQHAGHNPDSMWTGKAESVGPWLRQDGKVNSTLGSQGSKYPKNYKPTQFRYEPTR
;
A
#
# COMPACT_ATOMS: atom_id res chain seq x y z
N MET A 1 -30.40 -7.85 -56.68
CA MET A 1 -30.08 -6.42 -56.88
C MET A 1 -29.48 -5.88 -55.58
N LEU A 2 -28.25 -5.36 -55.66
CA LEU A 2 -27.60 -4.32 -54.83
C LEU A 2 -27.67 -4.49 -53.29
N SER A 3 -26.61 -4.94 -52.62
CA SER A 3 -25.42 -4.17 -52.20
C SER A 3 -25.64 -3.21 -51.02
N SER A 4 -25.01 -3.57 -49.89
CA SER A 4 -24.14 -2.70 -49.07
C SER A 4 -24.82 -1.55 -48.27
N LEU A 5 -24.49 -1.20 -47.01
CA LEU A 5 -23.19 -0.89 -46.41
C LEU A 5 -23.27 -0.85 -44.88
N PHE A 6 -22.20 -1.31 -44.22
CA PHE A 6 -21.80 -0.96 -42.85
C PHE A 6 -21.37 0.51 -42.78
N GLY A 7 -21.66 1.19 -41.66
CA GLY A 7 -21.18 2.55 -41.38
C GLY A 7 -20.74 2.70 -39.92
N SER A 8 -19.42 2.66 -39.71
CA SER A 8 -18.73 2.82 -38.44
C SER A 8 -18.68 4.29 -38.00
N LEU A 9 -19.05 4.57 -36.75
CA LEU A 9 -18.99 5.90 -36.14
C LEU A 9 -17.63 6.08 -35.45
N VAL A 10 -16.72 6.85 -36.05
CA VAL A 10 -15.45 7.25 -35.42
C VAL A 10 -15.56 8.72 -35.03
N HIS A 11 -15.41 9.00 -33.73
CA HIS A 11 -15.33 10.35 -33.17
C HIS A 11 -14.07 11.06 -33.68
N GLN A 12 -14.26 12.23 -34.31
CA GLN A 12 -13.19 13.20 -34.57
C GLN A 12 -12.78 13.89 -33.27
N ALA A 13 -11.49 13.82 -32.93
CA ALA A 13 -10.86 14.77 -32.01
C ALA A 13 -10.02 15.74 -32.84
N ALA A 14 -10.30 17.03 -32.69
CA ALA A 14 -9.61 18.12 -33.35
C ALA A 14 -8.16 18.23 -32.87
N VAL A 15 -7.21 18.29 -33.81
CA VAL A 15 -5.82 18.68 -33.56
C VAL A 15 -5.66 20.10 -34.11
N CYS A 16 -5.51 21.08 -33.22
CA CYS A 16 -5.06 22.42 -33.58
C CYS A 16 -3.57 22.38 -33.93
N LEU A 17 -3.26 22.68 -35.19
CA LEU A 17 -1.91 22.84 -35.71
C LEU A 17 -1.44 24.28 -35.43
N VAL A 18 -0.33 24.45 -34.71
CA VAL A 18 0.46 25.69 -34.76
C VAL A 18 1.82 25.35 -35.35
N ALA A 19 2.06 25.87 -36.54
CA ALA A 19 3.31 25.73 -37.27
C ALA A 19 4.36 26.71 -36.70
N GLY A 20 5.54 26.20 -36.37
CA GLY A 20 6.73 26.98 -36.04
C GLY A 20 7.96 26.09 -36.22
N ALA A 21 8.70 26.32 -37.31
CA ALA A 21 9.86 25.54 -37.71
C ALA A 21 11.10 25.87 -36.88
N SER A 22 11.78 24.85 -36.35
CA SER A 22 13.24 24.81 -36.24
C SER A 22 13.70 23.37 -36.05
N ALA A 23 14.65 22.94 -36.89
CA ALA A 23 15.14 21.59 -36.98
C ALA A 23 15.97 21.21 -35.75
N GLY A 24 15.43 20.32 -34.92
CA GLY A 24 16.16 19.57 -33.91
C GLY A 24 15.75 18.10 -34.00
N ARG A 25 16.71 17.18 -33.99
CA ARG A 25 16.48 15.72 -33.97
C ARG A 25 15.42 15.37 -32.91
N LEU A 26 14.19 15.09 -33.33
CA LEU A 26 13.19 14.45 -32.49
C LEU A 26 13.59 12.99 -32.33
N GLY A 27 14.35 12.70 -31.28
CA GLY A 27 14.28 11.38 -30.67
C GLY A 27 12.85 11.18 -30.18
N ILE A 28 12.15 10.19 -30.73
CA ILE A 28 10.86 9.76 -30.21
C ILE A 28 11.14 9.17 -28.82
N LEU A 29 11.11 10.02 -27.79
CA LEU A 29 10.97 9.57 -26.41
C LEU A 29 9.57 8.97 -26.31
N ARG A 30 9.48 7.66 -26.50
CA ARG A 30 8.31 6.88 -26.12
C ARG A 30 8.08 7.16 -24.64
N ALA A 31 7.01 7.88 -24.31
CA ALA A 31 6.59 8.03 -22.93
C ALA A 31 6.39 6.61 -22.36
N ILE A 32 7.30 6.19 -21.48
CA ILE A 32 7.09 4.99 -20.69
C ILE A 32 5.88 5.30 -19.81
N PRO A 33 4.77 4.55 -19.90
CA PRO A 33 3.67 4.74 -18.98
C PRO A 33 4.22 4.56 -17.57
N ILE A 34 4.14 5.62 -16.75
CA ILE A 34 4.65 5.65 -15.36
C ILE A 34 3.96 4.58 -14.49
N ASP A 35 2.86 4.01 -14.98
CA ASP A 35 2.07 2.99 -14.31
C ASP A 35 2.84 1.67 -14.05
N ASP A 36 3.79 1.29 -14.92
CA ASP A 36 4.62 0.09 -14.71
C ASP A 36 5.80 0.34 -13.75
N ALA A 37 6.11 1.60 -13.43
CA ALA A 37 7.28 1.97 -12.60
C ALA A 37 6.99 1.99 -11.08
N LEU A 38 5.72 1.91 -10.66
CA LEU A 38 5.30 1.97 -9.25
C LEU A 38 4.84 0.62 -8.73
N THR A 39 5.48 -0.47 -9.13
CA THR A 39 5.18 -1.80 -8.60
C THR A 39 6.45 -2.57 -8.25
N GLY A 40 6.35 -3.51 -7.33
CA GLY A 40 7.46 -4.38 -6.94
C GLY A 40 7.40 -4.84 -5.48
N PRO A 41 8.48 -5.45 -4.96
CA PRO A 41 8.52 -5.94 -3.60
C PRO A 41 8.57 -4.80 -2.57
N VAL A 42 7.79 -4.96 -1.50
CA VAL A 42 7.96 -4.20 -0.26
C VAL A 42 8.89 -4.97 0.67
N VAL A 43 9.98 -4.34 1.10
CA VAL A 43 11.00 -4.99 1.93
C VAL A 43 11.11 -4.27 3.27
N PHE A 44 10.90 -5.03 4.34
CA PHE A 44 11.10 -4.59 5.70
C PHE A 44 12.37 -5.19 6.30
N ARG A 45 13.11 -4.36 7.04
CA ARG A 45 14.33 -4.75 7.77
C ARG A 45 14.26 -4.29 9.22
N PRO A 46 14.97 -4.94 10.15
CA PRO A 46 15.16 -4.40 11.49
C PRO A 46 15.81 -3.00 11.48
N PRO A 47 15.59 -2.19 12.52
CA PRO A 47 16.34 -0.95 12.70
C PRO A 47 17.82 -1.27 13.00
N ARG A 48 18.71 -0.27 12.90
CA ARG A 48 20.15 -0.46 13.20
C ARG A 48 20.40 -0.96 14.62
N SER A 49 19.53 -0.61 15.56
CA SER A 49 19.59 -1.09 16.95
C SER A 49 19.18 -2.55 17.11
N GLY A 50 18.83 -3.25 16.03
CA GLY A 50 18.41 -4.65 16.04
C GLY A 50 16.99 -4.86 16.56
N TYR A 51 16.53 -6.11 16.44
CA TYR A 51 15.32 -6.62 17.08
C TYR A 51 15.70 -7.73 18.06
N THR A 52 14.83 -7.98 19.04
CA THR A 52 14.84 -9.23 19.80
C THR A 52 14.24 -10.36 18.95
N GLU A 53 14.42 -11.61 19.36
CA GLU A 53 13.80 -12.77 18.68
C GLU A 53 12.28 -12.62 18.54
N VAL A 54 11.59 -12.17 19.59
CA VAL A 54 10.14 -11.93 19.56
C VAL A 54 9.78 -10.86 18.53
N GLN A 55 10.57 -9.79 18.45
CA GLN A 55 10.34 -8.71 17.48
C GLN A 55 10.59 -9.17 16.03
N HIS A 56 11.50 -10.14 15.81
CA HIS A 56 11.66 -10.78 14.49
C HIS A 56 10.42 -11.58 14.10
N VAL A 57 9.83 -12.34 15.03
CA VAL A 57 8.56 -13.07 14.80
C VAL A 57 7.43 -12.11 14.47
N GLU A 58 7.22 -11.05 15.26
CA GLU A 58 6.17 -10.06 15.01
C GLU A 58 6.33 -9.35 13.65
N ALA A 59 7.57 -9.13 13.20
CA ALA A 59 7.83 -8.54 11.89
C ALA A 59 7.52 -9.52 10.75
N GLN A 60 7.82 -10.81 10.94
CA GLN A 60 7.47 -11.85 9.98
C GLN A 60 5.95 -12.04 9.88
N GLU A 61 5.22 -12.06 11.01
CA GLU A 61 3.76 -12.15 11.04
C GLU A 61 3.09 -11.01 10.27
N ALA A 62 3.63 -9.78 10.39
CA ALA A 62 3.15 -8.63 9.63
C ALA A 62 3.35 -8.81 8.11
N VAL A 63 4.47 -9.40 7.69
CA VAL A 63 4.73 -9.71 6.28
C VAL A 63 3.81 -10.81 5.77
N ASP A 64 3.58 -11.86 6.55
CA ASP A 64 2.73 -12.98 6.18
C ASP A 64 1.29 -12.54 6.01
N GLY A 65 0.76 -11.74 6.95
CA GLY A 65 -0.57 -11.19 6.84
C GLY A 65 -0.72 -10.17 5.70
N ALA A 66 0.32 -9.37 5.41
CA ALA A 66 0.34 -8.50 4.24
C ALA A 66 0.29 -9.29 2.92
N ASN A 67 1.05 -10.39 2.82
CA ASN A 67 1.02 -11.29 1.67
C ASN A 67 -0.32 -12.01 1.55
N LYS A 68 -0.95 -12.40 2.66
CA LYS A 68 -2.30 -12.99 2.66
C LYS A 68 -3.34 -11.99 2.12
N ALA A 69 -3.29 -10.74 2.58
CA ALA A 69 -4.16 -9.69 2.07
C ALA A 69 -3.93 -9.40 0.58
N LEU A 70 -2.67 -9.44 0.12
CA LEU A 70 -2.32 -9.35 -1.29
C LEU A 70 -2.96 -10.48 -2.11
N GLN A 71 -2.79 -11.74 -1.68
CA GLN A 71 -3.39 -12.92 -2.34
C GLN A 71 -4.92 -12.83 -2.41
N ASN A 72 -5.55 -12.29 -1.37
CA ASN A 72 -7.00 -12.13 -1.31
C ASN A 72 -7.52 -10.89 -2.05
N GLY A 73 -6.66 -10.09 -2.71
CA GLY A 73 -7.08 -8.86 -3.38
C GLY A 73 -7.60 -7.77 -2.43
N GLN A 74 -7.16 -7.78 -1.17
CA GLN A 74 -7.64 -6.89 -0.11
C GLN A 74 -6.84 -5.58 0.00
N LEU A 75 -5.74 -5.43 -0.75
CA LEU A 75 -4.99 -4.19 -0.83
C LEU A 75 -5.78 -3.11 -1.58
N SER A 76 -5.39 -1.86 -1.38
CA SER A 76 -5.90 -0.71 -2.12
C SER A 76 -5.68 -0.89 -3.62
N ARG A 77 -6.75 -0.67 -4.40
CA ARG A 77 -6.72 -0.78 -5.87
C ARG A 77 -5.76 0.22 -6.52
N THR A 78 -5.52 1.35 -5.86
CA THR A 78 -4.60 2.40 -6.33
C THR A 78 -3.17 2.20 -5.85
N GLY A 79 -2.89 1.19 -5.01
CA GLY A 79 -1.60 1.02 -4.34
C GLY A 79 -1.53 1.79 -3.01
N ARG A 80 -0.31 2.09 -2.53
CA ARG A 80 -0.09 2.76 -1.24
C ARG A 80 -0.86 4.08 -1.16
N VAL A 81 -1.62 4.25 -0.09
CA VAL A 81 -2.36 5.48 0.20
C VAL A 81 -1.63 6.35 1.24
N GLU A 82 -1.84 7.66 1.17
CA GLU A 82 -1.28 8.62 2.13
C GLU A 82 -2.25 8.84 3.30
N THR A 83 -2.25 7.91 4.26
CA THR A 83 -3.15 7.94 5.43
C THR A 83 -3.06 9.24 6.24
N SER A 84 -1.87 9.83 6.35
CA SER A 84 -1.64 11.07 7.11
C SER A 84 -2.31 12.31 6.51
N LYS A 85 -2.67 12.28 5.22
CA LYS A 85 -3.41 13.36 4.55
C LYS A 85 -4.92 13.11 4.52
N ASP A 86 -5.37 12.02 5.12
CA ASP A 86 -6.78 11.67 5.25
C ASP A 86 -7.20 11.71 6.73
N PRO A 87 -7.77 12.83 7.19
CA PRO A 87 -8.19 12.98 8.58
C PRO A 87 -9.36 12.04 8.95
N VAL A 88 -10.19 11.66 7.98
CA VAL A 88 -11.32 10.76 8.19
C VAL A 88 -10.80 9.36 8.45
N LEU A 89 -9.92 8.84 7.57
CA LEU A 89 -9.28 7.55 7.74
C LEU A 89 -8.44 7.48 9.01
N THR A 90 -7.72 8.55 9.34
CA THR A 90 -6.92 8.63 10.57
C THR A 90 -7.80 8.51 11.82
N LYS A 91 -8.89 9.28 11.89
CA LYS A 91 -9.84 9.23 13.01
C LYS A 91 -10.52 7.86 13.11
N ALA A 92 -10.95 7.31 11.98
CA ALA A 92 -11.60 6.00 11.93
C ALA A 92 -10.62 4.88 12.34
N SER A 93 -9.37 4.92 11.88
CA SER A 93 -8.33 3.95 12.25
C SER A 93 -8.02 3.99 13.75
N LYS A 94 -7.97 5.19 14.34
CA LYS A 94 -7.80 5.34 15.79
C LYS A 94 -8.95 4.70 16.56
N LYS A 95 -10.19 4.98 16.15
CA LYS A 95 -11.39 4.38 16.75
C LYS A 95 -11.38 2.85 16.63
N ALA A 96 -11.04 2.30 15.46
CA ALA A 96 -10.98 0.85 15.25
C ALA A 96 -9.97 0.17 16.18
N ARG A 97 -8.79 0.78 16.40
CA ARG A 97 -7.79 0.28 17.36
C ARG A 97 -8.30 0.33 18.81
N GLU A 98 -9.03 1.37 19.19
CA GLU A 98 -9.62 1.48 20.54
C GLU A 98 -10.70 0.41 20.78
N VAL A 99 -11.54 0.15 19.77
CA VAL A 99 -12.54 -0.93 19.80
C VAL A 99 -11.85 -2.29 19.96
N GLU A 100 -10.81 -2.56 19.18
CA GLU A 100 -10.05 -3.81 19.29
C GLU A 100 -9.43 -3.99 20.68
N ARG A 101 -8.80 -2.94 21.23
CA ARG A 101 -8.23 -3.01 22.60
C ARG A 101 -9.30 -3.28 23.65
N THR A 102 -10.48 -2.70 23.48
CA THR A 102 -11.61 -2.90 24.39
C THR A 102 -12.13 -4.33 24.31
N ARG A 103 -12.28 -4.87 23.09
CA ARG A 103 -12.65 -6.27 22.85
C ARG A 103 -11.65 -7.22 23.52
N ALA A 104 -10.36 -7.06 23.23
CA ALA A 104 -9.31 -7.92 23.79
C ALA A 104 -9.29 -7.88 25.33
N ALA A 105 -9.45 -6.69 25.94
CA ALA A 105 -9.57 -6.57 27.39
C ALA A 105 -10.83 -7.26 27.95
N SER A 106 -11.97 -7.15 27.27
CA SER A 106 -13.23 -7.80 27.69
C SER A 106 -13.18 -9.33 27.60
N GLU A 107 -12.31 -9.86 26.74
CA GLU A 107 -12.06 -11.31 26.60
C GLU A 107 -10.97 -11.83 27.55
N GLY A 108 -10.42 -10.98 28.41
CA GLY A 108 -9.38 -11.36 29.38
C GLY A 108 -7.96 -11.39 28.81
N ASP A 109 -7.74 -10.88 27.59
CA ASP A 109 -6.42 -10.80 26.95
C ASP A 109 -6.06 -9.34 26.55
N PRO A 110 -5.92 -8.42 27.51
CA PRO A 110 -5.61 -7.02 27.20
C PRO A 110 -4.24 -6.87 26.52
N TYR A 111 -4.10 -5.87 25.66
CA TYR A 111 -2.81 -5.44 25.12
C TYR A 111 -1.89 -4.91 26.23
N LEU A 112 -0.65 -5.42 26.29
CA LEU A 112 0.36 -4.92 27.23
C LEU A 112 0.69 -3.44 26.96
N PRO A 113 1.27 -2.70 27.92
CA PRO A 113 1.60 -1.28 27.74
C PRO A 113 2.50 -0.98 26.54
N SER A 114 3.44 -1.88 26.19
CA SER A 114 4.31 -1.75 25.02
C SER A 114 3.70 -2.26 23.72
N GLN A 115 2.51 -2.88 23.78
CA GLN A 115 1.87 -3.52 22.64
C GLN A 115 0.81 -2.63 21.99
N HIS A 116 0.81 -2.65 20.67
CA HIS A 116 -0.08 -1.92 19.80
C HIS A 116 -1.03 -2.91 19.11
N ALA A 117 -2.29 -2.47 18.90
CA ALA A 117 -3.21 -3.11 17.98
C ALA A 117 -2.81 -2.69 16.55
N GLY A 118 -1.90 -3.47 15.95
CA GLY A 118 -1.37 -3.26 14.61
C GLY A 118 -2.35 -3.72 13.54
N HIS A 119 -2.50 -2.92 12.49
CA HIS A 119 -3.27 -3.29 11.31
C HIS A 119 -2.55 -4.37 10.51
N ASN A 120 -3.30 -5.30 9.90
CA ASN A 120 -2.75 -6.40 9.12
C ASN A 120 -3.35 -6.50 7.70
N PRO A 121 -2.66 -5.99 6.66
CA PRO A 121 -1.50 -5.10 6.72
C PRO A 121 -1.88 -3.68 7.17
N ASP A 122 -0.85 -2.83 7.38
CA ASP A 122 -1.03 -1.41 7.69
C ASP A 122 -2.04 -0.73 6.75
N SER A 123 -2.83 0.21 7.30
CA SER A 123 -3.89 0.89 6.56
C SER A 123 -3.40 1.66 5.34
N MET A 124 -2.10 2.00 5.25
CA MET A 124 -1.51 2.55 4.03
C MET A 124 -1.56 1.60 2.84
N TRP A 125 -1.64 0.29 3.07
CA TRP A 125 -1.71 -0.72 2.01
C TRP A 125 -3.14 -1.07 1.62
N THR A 126 -4.11 -0.88 2.52
CA THR A 126 -5.51 -1.26 2.31
C THR A 126 -6.42 -0.08 2.03
N GLY A 127 -6.07 1.11 2.51
CA GLY A 127 -6.95 2.28 2.54
C GLY A 127 -8.14 2.12 3.49
N LYS A 128 -8.10 1.18 4.43
CA LYS A 128 -9.22 0.87 5.32
C LYS A 128 -8.89 1.19 6.78
N ALA A 129 -9.91 1.66 7.48
CA ALA A 129 -9.81 2.00 8.91
C ALA A 129 -9.71 0.77 9.80
N GLU A 130 -10.42 -0.30 9.44
CA GLU A 130 -10.36 -1.59 10.12
C GLU A 130 -9.28 -2.48 9.50
N SER A 131 -8.69 -3.35 10.32
CA SER A 131 -7.79 -4.40 9.83
C SER A 131 -8.55 -5.37 8.91
N VAL A 132 -7.97 -5.73 7.77
CA VAL A 132 -8.59 -6.68 6.82
C VAL A 132 -8.27 -8.14 7.15
N GLY A 133 -7.23 -8.37 7.94
CA GLY A 133 -6.91 -9.62 8.61
C GLY A 133 -6.95 -9.47 10.14
N PRO A 134 -6.53 -10.51 10.89
CA PRO A 134 -6.42 -10.44 12.34
C PRO A 134 -5.58 -9.23 12.78
N TRP A 135 -6.00 -8.57 13.86
CA TRP A 135 -5.19 -7.53 14.49
C TRP A 135 -3.86 -8.12 14.98
N LEU A 136 -2.76 -7.44 14.67
CA LEU A 136 -1.45 -7.83 15.17
C LEU A 136 -1.25 -7.28 16.57
N ARG A 137 -0.69 -8.10 17.45
CA ARG A 137 -0.20 -7.69 18.76
C ARG A 137 1.29 -7.39 18.64
N GLN A 138 1.61 -6.14 18.30
CA GLN A 138 3.00 -5.77 17.98
C GLN A 138 3.61 -4.89 19.06
N ASP A 139 4.86 -5.15 19.39
CA ASP A 139 5.71 -4.20 20.10
C ASP A 139 5.75 -2.86 19.36
N GLY A 140 5.71 -1.77 20.13
CA GLY A 140 5.70 -0.41 19.59
C GLY A 140 6.90 -0.10 18.67
N LYS A 141 8.07 -0.70 18.93
CA LYS A 141 9.26 -0.56 18.08
C LYS A 141 9.07 -1.26 16.74
N VAL A 142 8.47 -2.45 16.71
CA VAL A 142 8.17 -3.18 15.47
C VAL A 142 7.15 -2.39 14.64
N ASN A 143 6.00 -2.08 15.22
CA ASN A 143 4.92 -1.36 14.55
C ASN A 143 5.39 -0.01 13.95
N SER A 144 6.12 0.79 14.74
CA SER A 144 6.64 2.09 14.25
C SER A 144 7.68 1.93 13.14
N THR A 145 8.56 0.93 13.24
CA THR A 145 9.60 0.68 12.24
C THR A 145 9.03 0.21 10.91
N LEU A 146 8.05 -0.70 10.93
CA LEU A 146 7.38 -1.18 9.72
C LEU A 146 6.60 -0.05 9.05
N GLY A 147 5.81 0.72 9.83
CA GLY A 147 5.09 1.89 9.32
C GLY A 147 6.02 2.95 8.71
N SER A 148 7.15 3.24 9.37
CA SER A 148 8.17 4.18 8.86
C SER A 148 8.85 3.70 7.58
N GLN A 149 9.05 2.40 7.40
CA GLN A 149 9.60 1.85 6.15
C GLN A 149 8.57 1.86 5.03
N GLY A 150 7.32 1.49 5.33
CA GLY A 150 6.23 1.49 4.35
C GLY A 150 5.94 2.88 3.79
N SER A 151 6.04 3.93 4.63
CA SER A 151 5.80 5.31 4.19
C SER A 151 6.83 5.85 3.20
N LYS A 152 8.00 5.19 3.06
CA LYS A 152 9.04 5.56 2.08
C LYS A 152 8.71 5.13 0.67
N TYR A 153 7.79 4.19 0.50
CA TYR A 153 7.31 3.83 -0.83
C TYR A 153 6.48 4.99 -1.41
N PRO A 154 6.58 5.27 -2.72
CA PRO A 154 5.82 6.35 -3.33
C PRO A 154 4.31 6.13 -3.18
N LYS A 155 3.54 7.21 -3.22
CA LYS A 155 2.08 7.11 -3.34
C LYS A 155 1.75 6.30 -4.60
N ASN A 156 0.70 5.48 -4.53
CA ASN A 156 0.27 4.55 -5.56
C ASN A 156 1.21 3.36 -5.82
N TYR A 157 2.22 3.13 -4.98
CA TYR A 157 3.06 1.94 -5.11
C TYR A 157 2.24 0.66 -4.92
N LYS A 158 2.33 -0.29 -5.85
CA LYS A 158 1.61 -1.56 -5.88
C LYS A 158 2.53 -2.71 -5.49
N PRO A 159 2.44 -3.24 -4.26
CA PRO A 159 3.25 -4.38 -3.83
C PRO A 159 2.99 -5.61 -4.71
N THR A 160 4.05 -6.28 -5.16
CA THR A 160 3.97 -7.63 -5.76
C THR A 160 4.18 -8.74 -4.74
N GLN A 161 4.78 -8.39 -3.60
CA GLN A 161 5.03 -9.25 -2.44
C GLN A 161 5.54 -8.36 -1.30
N PHE A 162 5.41 -8.86 -0.08
CA PHE A 162 6.06 -8.31 1.11
C PHE A 162 7.16 -9.27 1.56
N ARG A 163 8.29 -8.72 1.99
CA ARG A 163 9.46 -9.49 2.45
C ARG A 163 9.98 -8.95 3.76
N TYR A 164 10.39 -9.87 4.62
CA TYR A 164 11.16 -9.55 5.79
C TYR A 164 12.60 -10.04 5.60
N GLU A 165 13.56 -9.14 5.73
CA GLU A 165 14.99 -9.44 5.69
C GLU A 165 15.57 -9.22 7.08
N PRO A 166 15.79 -10.29 7.88
CA PRO A 166 16.14 -10.18 9.31
C PRO A 166 17.57 -9.68 9.54
N THR A 167 18.38 -9.63 8.49
CA THR A 167 19.75 -9.12 8.52
C THR A 167 19.86 -7.86 7.67
N ARG A 168 20.53 -6.83 8.21
CA ARG A 168 20.81 -5.58 7.50
C ARG A 168 22.26 -5.50 7.07
#